data_AF-S4GYX3-F1
#
_entry.id   AF-S4GYX3-F1
#
_cell.length_a   1.000
_cell.length_b   1.000
_cell.length_c   1.000
_cell.angle_alpha   90.00
_cell.angle_beta   90.00
_cell.angle_gamma   90.00
#
_symmetry.space_group_name_H-M   'P 1'
#
loop_
_entity.id
_entity.type
_entity.pdbx_description
1 polymer ?
#
loop_
_entity_poly.entity_id
_entity_poly.type
_entity_poly.pdbx_seq_one_letter_code
_entity_poly.pdbx_strand_id
1 'polypeptide(L)'
;MNSTDPMSESTSLNLDHTDDASTASSTTADRIRNSRDYHVLNAMLGLFDPEKGIQFDKDQEAEKLYVSGYVQEHSMKFASTRERLNYLISNYYYNGNVFHKYSDEFLDKFYEHAEAAHHTFGTFLGAFKFYTSYALKTFDGKQYLENFAQRAAAVALELADGDEKAALNYLDEMLAGRFQPATPTFLNLGKAQRGEAVSCFLVRLEDNMESIARGINSALQLSKRG
;
A
#
# COMPACT_ATOMS: atom_id res chain seq x y z
N MET A 1 18.91 -34.95 2.10
CA MET A 1 18.03 -34.27 3.07
C MET A 1 17.40 -33.11 2.34
N ASN A 2 16.10 -33.22 2.07
CA ASN A 2 15.31 -32.22 1.35
C ASN A 2 15.35 -30.89 2.10
N SER A 3 15.69 -29.82 1.40
CA SER A 3 15.30 -28.46 1.75
C SER A 3 14.50 -27.94 0.58
N THR A 4 13.18 -27.97 0.72
CA THR A 4 12.22 -27.36 -0.20
C THR A 4 12.12 -25.89 0.18
N ASP A 5 12.62 -25.05 -0.72
CA ASP A 5 12.54 -23.60 -0.68
C ASP A 5 11.10 -23.16 -1.02
N PRO A 6 10.35 -22.48 -0.13
CA PRO A 6 8.92 -22.21 -0.34
C PRO A 6 8.63 -20.95 -1.17
N MET A 7 9.60 -20.41 -1.91
CA MET A 7 9.49 -19.10 -2.59
C MET A 7 9.73 -19.16 -4.11
N SER A 8 9.27 -20.21 -4.79
CA SER A 8 9.38 -20.29 -6.27
C SER A 8 8.06 -20.51 -7.04
N GLU A 9 6.89 -20.28 -6.45
CA GLU A 9 5.63 -20.30 -7.21
C GLU A 9 5.36 -18.95 -7.90
N SER A 10 5.94 -18.83 -9.09
CA SER A 10 5.33 -18.34 -10.32
C SER A 10 4.21 -17.28 -10.20
N THR A 11 4.57 -16.01 -10.43
CA THR A 11 3.71 -15.01 -11.09
C THR A 11 3.50 -15.37 -12.56
N SER A 12 2.94 -16.54 -12.84
CA SER A 12 2.43 -16.88 -14.16
C SER A 12 0.99 -16.38 -14.26
N LEU A 13 0.76 -15.46 -15.20
CA LEU A 13 -0.58 -15.15 -15.73
C LEU A 13 -1.20 -16.46 -16.23
N ASN A 14 -2.03 -17.12 -15.41
CA ASN A 14 -2.86 -18.21 -15.88
C ASN A 14 -4.00 -17.63 -16.72
N LEU A 15 -3.82 -17.67 -18.03
CA LEU A 15 -4.81 -17.28 -19.04
C LEU A 15 -5.64 -18.47 -19.57
N ASP A 16 -5.47 -19.66 -19.01
CA ASP A 16 -6.23 -20.85 -19.44
C ASP A 16 -7.58 -20.93 -18.73
N HIS A 17 -8.57 -20.28 -19.34
CA HIS A 17 -9.97 -20.67 -19.23
C HIS A 17 -10.36 -21.49 -20.47
N THR A 18 -9.91 -22.74 -20.54
CA THR A 18 -10.51 -23.72 -21.46
C THR A 18 -11.78 -24.27 -20.83
N ASP A 19 -12.86 -23.50 -20.91
CA ASP A 19 -14.22 -24.02 -20.70
C ASP A 19 -14.83 -24.43 -22.05
N ASP A 20 -15.51 -25.57 -22.00
CA ASP A 20 -16.05 -26.35 -23.11
C ASP A 20 -16.81 -25.54 -24.19
N ALA A 21 -16.51 -25.89 -25.43
CA ALA A 21 -17.07 -25.28 -26.63
C ALA A 21 -18.57 -25.60 -26.80
N SER A 22 -19.44 -24.72 -26.32
CA SER A 22 -20.74 -24.49 -26.98
C SER A 22 -21.38 -23.14 -26.63
N THR A 23 -20.86 -22.02 -27.16
CA THR A 23 -21.69 -20.89 -27.60
C THR A 23 -20.90 -19.80 -28.33
N ALA A 24 -21.45 -19.41 -29.49
CA ALA A 24 -21.34 -18.14 -30.22
C ALA A 24 -19.99 -17.37 -30.30
N SER A 25 -19.61 -17.07 -31.55
CA SER A 25 -18.57 -16.13 -31.99
C SER A 25 -18.63 -14.77 -31.27
N SER A 26 -17.90 -14.62 -30.17
CA SER A 26 -17.44 -13.32 -29.68
C SER A 26 -15.94 -13.27 -29.88
N THR A 27 -15.43 -12.19 -30.49
CA THR A 27 -13.98 -12.04 -30.67
C THR A 27 -13.28 -11.97 -29.30
N THR A 28 -11.99 -12.29 -29.22
CA THR A 28 -11.22 -12.10 -27.97
C THR A 28 -11.34 -10.67 -27.45
N ALA A 29 -11.39 -9.68 -28.36
CA ALA A 29 -11.65 -8.29 -28.02
C ALA A 29 -13.04 -8.07 -27.39
N ASP A 30 -14.07 -8.79 -27.81
CA ASP A 30 -15.41 -8.72 -27.22
C ASP A 30 -15.49 -9.45 -25.86
N ARG A 31 -14.74 -10.55 -25.69
CA ARG A 31 -14.61 -11.22 -24.38
C ARG A 31 -13.89 -10.35 -23.37
N ILE A 32 -12.80 -9.70 -23.80
CA ILE A 32 -12.06 -8.71 -23.03
C ILE A 32 -13.00 -7.55 -22.66
N ARG A 33 -13.72 -6.95 -23.62
CA ARG A 33 -14.67 -5.86 -23.34
C ARG A 33 -15.80 -6.23 -22.37
N ASN A 34 -16.21 -7.50 -22.35
CA ASN A 34 -17.28 -7.99 -21.47
C ASN A 34 -16.78 -8.58 -20.14
N SER A 35 -15.46 -8.67 -19.93
CA SER A 35 -14.89 -9.18 -18.69
C SER A 35 -15.00 -8.15 -17.58
N ARG A 36 -15.52 -8.56 -16.42
CA ARG A 36 -15.52 -7.76 -15.18
C ARG A 36 -14.20 -7.93 -14.40
N ASP A 37 -13.10 -7.96 -15.13
CA ASP A 37 -11.75 -8.02 -14.56
C ASP A 37 -11.12 -6.63 -14.62
N TYR A 38 -10.67 -6.12 -13.47
CA TYR A 38 -10.03 -4.82 -13.36
C TYR A 38 -8.72 -4.75 -14.16
N HIS A 39 -8.02 -5.87 -14.37
CA HIS A 39 -6.83 -5.91 -15.25
C HIS A 39 -7.22 -5.69 -16.71
N VAL A 40 -8.35 -6.24 -17.12
CA VAL A 40 -8.86 -6.09 -18.48
C VAL A 40 -9.32 -4.66 -18.73
N LEU A 41 -10.05 -4.05 -17.79
CA LEU A 41 -10.44 -2.64 -17.86
C LEU A 41 -9.21 -1.72 -17.98
N ASN A 42 -8.17 -1.94 -17.17
CA ASN A 42 -6.93 -1.18 -17.26
C ASN A 42 -6.20 -1.40 -18.60
N ALA A 43 -6.24 -2.61 -19.17
CA ALA A 43 -5.63 -2.90 -20.47
C ALA A 43 -6.31 -2.14 -21.64
N MET A 44 -7.57 -1.71 -21.48
CA MET A 44 -8.26 -0.91 -22.50
C MET A 44 -7.62 0.46 -22.76
N LEU A 45 -6.80 0.98 -21.83
CA LEU A 45 -5.99 2.18 -22.05
C LEU A 45 -4.97 2.00 -23.18
N GLY A 46 -4.55 0.76 -23.45
CA GLY A 46 -3.66 0.44 -24.56
C GLY A 46 -4.35 0.42 -25.93
N LEU A 47 -5.68 0.54 -25.98
CA LEU A 47 -6.47 0.53 -27.21
C LEU A 47 -6.83 1.95 -27.62
N PHE A 48 -6.40 2.35 -28.81
CA PHE A 48 -6.70 3.66 -29.39
C PHE A 48 -7.93 3.57 -30.30
N ASP A 49 -8.93 4.43 -30.06
CA ASP A 49 -10.07 4.63 -30.95
C ASP A 49 -9.82 5.86 -31.85
N PRO A 50 -9.90 5.75 -33.19
CA PRO A 50 -9.66 6.88 -34.10
C PRO A 50 -10.58 8.09 -33.92
N GLU A 51 -11.80 7.90 -33.39
CA GLU A 51 -12.78 8.97 -33.18
C GLU A 51 -12.81 9.47 -31.74
N LYS A 52 -12.57 8.58 -30.77
CA LYS A 52 -12.70 8.87 -29.32
C LYS A 52 -11.37 8.97 -28.59
N GLY A 53 -10.26 8.59 -29.21
CA GLY A 53 -8.94 8.57 -28.59
C GLY A 53 -8.79 7.45 -27.56
N ILE A 54 -8.02 7.72 -26.50
CA ILE A 54 -7.78 6.79 -25.39
C ILE A 54 -8.98 6.80 -24.43
N GLN A 55 -9.44 5.62 -24.01
CA GLN A 55 -10.58 5.44 -23.10
C GLN A 55 -10.16 5.60 -21.63
N PHE A 56 -9.86 6.83 -21.19
CA PHE A 56 -9.40 7.11 -19.82
C PHE A 56 -10.42 6.77 -18.73
N ASP A 57 -11.71 6.76 -19.05
CA ASP A 57 -12.79 6.33 -18.17
C ASP A 57 -12.63 4.87 -17.70
N LYS A 58 -12.00 4.02 -18.52
CA LYS A 58 -11.75 2.61 -18.18
C LYS A 58 -10.75 2.41 -17.05
N ASP A 59 -9.80 3.34 -16.88
CA ASP A 59 -8.91 3.32 -15.71
C ASP A 59 -9.66 3.58 -14.40
N GLN A 60 -10.60 4.52 -14.44
CA GLN A 60 -11.44 4.85 -13.28
C GLN A 60 -12.41 3.72 -12.95
N GLU A 61 -12.97 3.06 -13.97
CA GLU A 61 -13.78 1.84 -13.77
C GLU A 61 -12.95 0.70 -13.16
N ALA A 62 -11.72 0.51 -13.63
CA ALA A 62 -10.78 -0.49 -13.10
C ALA A 62 -10.43 -0.22 -11.63
N GLU A 63 -10.11 1.04 -11.28
CA GLU A 63 -9.82 1.46 -9.90
C GLU A 63 -11.01 1.18 -8.97
N LYS A 64 -12.21 1.63 -9.35
CA LYS A 64 -13.43 1.42 -8.56
C LYS A 64 -13.72 -0.06 -8.37
N LEU A 65 -13.63 -0.85 -9.43
CA LEU A 65 -13.88 -2.29 -9.38
C LEU A 65 -12.86 -3.01 -8.49
N TYR A 66 -11.58 -2.65 -8.58
CA TYR A 66 -10.53 -3.21 -7.74
C TYR A 66 -10.73 -2.87 -6.25
N VAL A 67 -11.01 -1.61 -5.93
CA VAL A 67 -11.15 -1.15 -4.54
C VAL A 67 -12.46 -1.64 -3.90
N SER A 68 -13.60 -1.45 -4.57
CA SER A 68 -14.91 -1.84 -4.02
C SER A 68 -15.24 -3.33 -4.14
N GLY A 69 -14.57 -4.05 -5.06
CA GLY A 69 -14.67 -5.50 -5.18
C GLY A 69 -13.58 -6.20 -4.38
N TYR A 70 -12.43 -6.38 -5.00
CA TYR A 70 -11.34 -7.23 -4.49
C TYR A 70 -10.82 -6.74 -3.13
N VAL A 71 -10.45 -5.47 -3.01
CA VAL A 71 -9.87 -4.96 -1.77
C VAL A 71 -10.87 -5.00 -0.63
N GLN A 72 -12.11 -4.55 -0.84
CA GLN A 72 -13.14 -4.52 0.20
C GLN A 72 -13.50 -5.92 0.71
N GLU A 73 -13.53 -6.93 -0.16
CA GLU A 73 -13.74 -8.33 0.22
C GLU A 73 -12.58 -8.90 1.07
N HIS A 74 -11.35 -8.50 0.78
CA HIS A 74 -10.15 -8.96 1.48
C HIS A 74 -9.72 -8.03 2.63
N SER A 75 -10.53 -7.03 2.99
CA SER A 75 -10.22 -6.10 4.09
C SER A 75 -10.89 -6.54 5.38
N MET A 76 -10.12 -6.57 6.48
CA MET A 76 -10.66 -6.84 7.81
C MET A 76 -11.51 -5.65 8.28
N LYS A 77 -12.72 -5.94 8.78
CA LYS A 77 -13.64 -4.94 9.30
C LYS A 77 -13.64 -4.95 10.83
N PHE A 78 -13.68 -3.76 11.42
CA PHE A 78 -13.73 -3.54 12.86
C PHE A 78 -14.96 -2.68 13.19
N ALA A 79 -15.52 -2.83 14.39
CA ALA A 79 -16.69 -2.04 14.77
C ALA A 79 -16.35 -0.59 15.15
N SER A 80 -15.09 -0.31 15.52
CA SER A 80 -14.63 1.03 15.87
C SER A 80 -13.13 1.23 15.62
N THR A 81 -12.70 2.50 15.57
CA THR A 81 -11.28 2.89 15.58
C THR A 81 -10.54 2.27 16.75
N ARG A 82 -11.13 2.33 17.94
CA ARG A 82 -10.54 1.77 19.17
C ARG A 82 -10.33 0.27 19.09
N GLU A 83 -11.33 -0.48 18.66
CA GLU A 83 -11.21 -1.93 18.46
C GLU A 83 -10.10 -2.26 17.45
N ARG A 84 -10.05 -1.53 16.33
CA ARG A 84 -9.01 -1.69 15.32
C ARG A 84 -7.63 -1.45 15.89
N LEU A 85 -7.39 -0.30 16.52
CA LEU A 85 -6.08 0.04 17.08
C LEU A 85 -5.65 -0.95 18.16
N ASN A 86 -6.56 -1.36 19.05
CA ASN A 86 -6.29 -2.38 20.05
C ASN A 86 -5.89 -3.71 19.40
N TYR A 87 -6.65 -4.17 18.40
CA TYR A 87 -6.30 -5.38 17.66
C TYR A 87 -4.91 -5.27 17.02
N LEU A 88 -4.62 -4.16 16.33
CA LEU A 88 -3.34 -3.97 15.64
C LEU A 88 -2.15 -3.89 16.61
N ILE A 89 -2.31 -3.22 17.75
CA ILE A 89 -1.26 -3.09 18.77
C ILE A 89 -1.05 -4.43 19.50
N SER A 90 -2.12 -5.08 19.96
CA SER A 90 -2.03 -6.34 20.69
C SER A 90 -1.48 -7.49 19.83
N ASN A 91 -1.65 -7.44 18.52
CA ASN A 91 -1.12 -8.43 17.58
C ASN A 91 0.20 -7.99 16.92
N TYR A 92 0.90 -6.98 17.45
CA TYR A 92 2.21 -6.53 16.96
C TYR A 92 2.24 -6.09 15.49
N TYR A 93 1.12 -5.59 14.97
CA TYR A 93 1.10 -4.89 13.69
C TYR A 93 1.49 -3.42 13.86
N TYR A 94 0.99 -2.78 14.92
CA TYR A 94 1.24 -1.37 15.25
C TYR A 94 2.12 -1.20 16.48
N ASN A 95 2.98 -0.18 16.43
CA ASN A 95 3.82 0.19 17.57
C ASN A 95 3.00 1.03 18.56
N GLY A 96 2.58 0.42 19.68
CA GLY A 96 1.80 1.10 20.72
C GLY A 96 2.44 2.40 21.24
N ASN A 97 3.77 2.53 21.24
CA ASN A 97 4.45 3.76 21.68
C ASN A 97 4.12 4.99 20.82
N VAL A 98 3.70 4.79 19.57
CA VAL A 98 3.24 5.88 18.70
C VAL A 98 1.83 6.31 19.11
N PHE A 99 0.92 5.36 19.22
CA PHE A 99 -0.51 5.63 19.43
C PHE A 99 -0.81 6.05 20.87
N HIS A 100 -0.14 5.50 21.87
CA HIS A 100 -0.34 5.85 23.29
C HIS A 100 0.11 7.26 23.67
N LYS A 101 0.73 8.01 22.74
CA LYS A 101 1.03 9.45 22.94
C LYS A 101 -0.19 10.34 22.81
N TYR A 102 -1.27 9.80 22.25
CA TYR A 102 -2.51 10.52 21.98
C TYR A 102 -3.63 9.98 22.87
N SER A 103 -4.60 10.83 23.20
CA SER A 103 -5.81 10.40 23.89
C SER A 103 -6.69 9.56 22.96
N ASP A 104 -7.44 8.62 23.54
CA ASP A 104 -8.38 7.82 22.75
C ASP A 104 -9.43 8.71 22.05
N GLU A 105 -9.90 9.77 22.73
CA GLU A 105 -10.85 10.72 22.18
C GLU A 105 -10.30 11.48 20.97
N PHE A 106 -9.01 11.83 20.99
CA PHE A 106 -8.34 12.41 19.84
C PHE A 106 -8.23 11.40 18.70
N LEU A 107 -7.79 10.18 18.97
CA LEU A 107 -7.64 9.14 17.96
C LEU A 107 -8.96 8.80 17.27
N ASP A 108 -10.05 8.71 18.03
CA ASP A 108 -11.39 8.46 17.47
C ASP A 108 -11.78 9.59 16.48
N LYS A 109 -11.63 10.86 16.87
CA LYS A 109 -11.91 12.02 15.99
C LYS A 109 -10.95 12.13 14.81
N PHE A 110 -9.67 11.81 15.02
CA PHE A 110 -8.62 11.91 14.02
C PHE A 110 -8.83 10.89 12.90
N TYR A 111 -9.18 9.65 13.24
CA TYR A 111 -9.51 8.63 12.26
C TYR A 111 -10.88 8.87 11.61
N GLU A 112 -11.87 9.41 12.32
CA GLU A 112 -13.12 9.88 11.71
C GLU A 112 -12.86 10.95 10.63
N HIS A 113 -12.01 11.92 10.94
CA HIS A 113 -11.58 12.96 9.99
C HIS A 113 -10.85 12.37 8.78
N ALA A 114 -9.97 11.38 8.99
CA ALA A 114 -9.28 10.69 7.91
C ALA A 114 -10.25 9.97 6.95
N GLU A 115 -11.28 9.29 7.48
CA GLU A 115 -12.27 8.58 6.67
C GLU A 115 -13.25 9.53 5.97
N ALA A 116 -13.58 10.68 6.58
CA ALA A 116 -14.44 11.71 6.01
C ALA A 116 -13.84 12.38 4.75
N ALA A 117 -12.53 12.25 4.53
CA ALA A 117 -11.89 12.72 3.32
C ALA A 117 -12.28 11.92 2.07
N HIS A 118 -12.87 10.72 2.23
CA HIS A 118 -13.35 9.86 1.14
C HIS A 118 -12.33 9.71 -0.02
N HIS A 119 -11.07 9.46 0.34
CA HIS A 119 -9.97 9.40 -0.61
C HIS A 119 -10.20 8.39 -1.75
N THR A 120 -9.92 8.81 -2.98
CA THR A 120 -9.91 7.97 -4.19
C THR A 120 -8.55 8.05 -4.86
N PHE A 121 -8.04 6.94 -5.43
CA PHE A 121 -6.69 6.92 -6.01
C PHE A 121 -6.58 7.63 -7.37
N GLY A 122 -7.70 7.88 -8.04
CA GLY A 122 -7.76 8.51 -9.35
C GLY A 122 -7.25 7.64 -10.51
N THR A 123 -6.47 6.59 -10.23
CA THR A 123 -5.96 5.62 -11.23
C THR A 123 -5.92 4.20 -10.66
N PHE A 124 -6.09 3.20 -11.53
CA PHE A 124 -6.00 1.80 -11.10
C PHE A 124 -4.60 1.45 -10.59
N LEU A 125 -3.55 1.91 -11.28
CA LEU A 125 -2.18 1.60 -10.91
C LEU A 125 -1.83 2.15 -9.52
N GLY A 126 -2.31 3.34 -9.16
CA GLY A 126 -2.13 3.93 -7.83
C GLY A 126 -2.72 3.05 -6.74
N ALA A 127 -3.98 2.65 -6.90
CA ALA A 127 -4.66 1.73 -5.96
C ALA A 127 -3.94 0.38 -5.88
N PHE A 128 -3.65 -0.22 -7.03
CA PHE A 128 -2.99 -1.52 -7.10
C PHE A 128 -1.62 -1.51 -6.43
N LYS A 129 -0.78 -0.50 -6.68
CA LYS A 129 0.54 -0.37 -6.04
C LYS A 129 0.42 -0.18 -4.53
N PHE A 130 -0.51 0.66 -4.09
CA PHE A 130 -0.73 0.86 -2.66
C PHE A 130 -1.08 -0.45 -1.94
N TYR A 131 -2.10 -1.18 -2.39
CA TYR A 131 -2.52 -2.40 -1.72
C TYR A 131 -1.52 -3.54 -1.89
N THR A 132 -0.82 -3.64 -3.02
CA THR A 132 0.17 -4.71 -3.20
C THR A 132 1.46 -4.48 -2.42
N SER A 133 1.89 -3.24 -2.18
CA SER A 133 3.23 -2.95 -1.64
C SER A 133 3.27 -2.08 -0.38
N TYR A 134 2.22 -1.33 -0.03
CA TYR A 134 2.25 -0.34 1.06
C TYR A 134 1.30 -0.65 2.21
N ALA A 135 0.06 -1.03 1.88
CA ALA A 135 -0.97 -1.33 2.85
C ALA A 135 -0.50 -2.42 3.81
N LEU A 136 -0.76 -2.23 5.11
CA LEU A 136 -0.54 -3.27 6.10
C LEU A 136 -1.45 -4.48 5.81
N LYS A 137 -0.87 -5.68 5.87
CA LYS A 137 -1.58 -6.95 5.73
C LYS A 137 -1.43 -7.80 6.98
N THR A 138 -2.30 -8.79 7.14
CA THR A 138 -2.09 -9.88 8.09
C THR A 138 -0.76 -10.58 7.81
N PHE A 139 -0.15 -11.21 8.82
CA PHE A 139 1.15 -11.87 8.65
C PHE A 139 1.13 -13.02 7.62
N ASP A 140 -0.03 -13.63 7.38
CA ASP A 140 -0.23 -14.63 6.32
C ASP A 140 -0.46 -14.01 4.93
N GLY A 141 -0.50 -12.68 4.83
CA GLY A 141 -0.64 -11.91 3.59
C GLY A 141 -2.05 -11.91 2.98
N LYS A 142 -3.04 -12.53 3.63
CA LYS A 142 -4.36 -12.77 3.02
C LYS A 142 -5.34 -11.62 3.14
N GLN A 143 -5.24 -10.81 4.19
CA GLN A 143 -6.18 -9.71 4.43
C GLN A 143 -5.47 -8.36 4.60
N TYR A 144 -6.12 -7.30 4.15
CA TYR A 144 -5.72 -5.92 4.39
C TYR A 144 -6.20 -5.45 5.77
N LEU A 145 -5.32 -4.72 6.46
CA LEU A 145 -5.57 -4.13 7.79
C LEU A 145 -5.65 -2.60 7.75
N GLU A 146 -5.36 -2.01 6.58
CA GLU A 146 -5.34 -0.57 6.35
C GLU A 146 -5.88 -0.22 4.97
N ASN A 147 -6.59 0.90 4.88
CA ASN A 147 -6.78 1.66 3.64
C ASN A 147 -5.74 2.82 3.56
N PHE A 148 -5.79 3.62 2.50
CA PHE A 148 -4.87 4.76 2.32
C PHE A 148 -4.95 5.78 3.46
N ALA A 149 -6.16 6.19 3.84
CA ALA A 149 -6.37 7.19 4.88
C ALA A 149 -5.82 6.72 6.24
N GLN A 150 -6.01 5.45 6.57
CA GLN A 150 -5.51 4.85 7.80
C GLN A 150 -3.98 4.75 7.82
N ARG A 151 -3.37 4.43 6.68
CA ARG A 151 -1.90 4.43 6.50
C ARG A 151 -1.33 5.84 6.66
N ALA A 152 -1.94 6.85 6.01
CA ALA A 152 -1.55 8.25 6.14
C ALA A 152 -1.69 8.75 7.59
N ALA A 153 -2.79 8.39 8.27
CA ALA A 153 -3.01 8.71 9.68
C ALA A 153 -1.92 8.13 10.58
N ALA A 154 -1.54 6.87 10.42
CA ALA A 154 -0.48 6.27 11.22
C ALA A 154 0.90 6.90 10.96
N VAL A 155 1.18 7.34 9.72
CA VAL A 155 2.40 8.11 9.39
C VAL A 155 2.37 9.48 10.06
N ALA A 156 1.25 10.21 9.97
CA ALA A 156 1.08 11.52 10.56
C ALA A 156 1.28 11.50 12.09
N LEU A 157 0.69 10.51 12.77
CA LEU A 157 0.82 10.34 14.22
C LEU A 157 2.26 10.10 14.67
N GLU A 158 3.04 9.28 13.95
CA GLU A 158 4.44 9.09 14.32
C GLU A 158 5.30 10.33 14.01
N LEU A 159 5.07 11.00 12.87
CA LEU A 159 5.80 12.23 12.52
C LEU A 159 5.55 13.37 13.51
N ALA A 160 4.32 13.46 14.02
CA ALA A 160 3.90 14.52 14.93
C ALA A 160 4.32 14.27 16.40
N ASP A 161 4.75 13.06 16.73
CA ASP A 161 5.35 12.73 18.04
C ASP A 161 4.53 13.14 19.28
N GLY A 162 3.20 13.15 19.18
CA GLY A 162 2.28 13.56 20.25
C GLY A 162 1.69 14.97 20.08
N ASP A 163 2.12 15.74 19.09
CA ASP A 163 1.51 17.03 18.74
C ASP A 163 0.26 16.81 17.86
N GLU A 164 -0.91 16.89 18.49
CA GLU A 164 -2.22 16.73 17.83
C GLU A 164 -2.44 17.68 16.65
N LYS A 165 -1.93 18.92 16.74
CA LYS A 165 -2.09 19.91 15.67
C LYS A 165 -1.19 19.58 14.49
N ALA A 166 0.05 19.17 14.75
CA ALA A 166 0.95 18.72 13.70
C ALA A 166 0.42 17.46 13.02
N ALA A 167 -0.14 16.51 13.78
CA ALA A 167 -0.74 15.29 13.24
C ALA A 167 -1.88 15.59 12.25
N LEU A 168 -2.80 16.50 12.62
CA LEU A 168 -3.88 16.96 11.74
C LEU A 168 -3.34 17.61 10.46
N ASN A 169 -2.37 18.52 10.60
CA ASN A 169 -1.76 19.17 9.43
C ASN A 169 -1.10 18.16 8.50
N TYR A 170 -0.31 17.22 9.01
CA TYR A 170 0.35 16.21 8.18
C TYR A 170 -0.67 15.30 7.48
N LEU A 171 -1.72 14.90 8.19
CA LEU A 171 -2.79 14.09 7.61
C LEU A 171 -3.48 14.84 6.46
N ASP A 172 -3.87 16.10 6.67
CA ASP A 172 -4.56 16.91 5.66
C ASP A 172 -3.71 17.12 4.41
N GLU A 173 -2.41 17.38 4.58
CA GLU A 173 -1.49 17.55 3.45
C GLU A 173 -1.28 16.24 2.67
N MET A 174 -1.26 15.09 3.35
CA MET A 174 -1.16 13.78 2.69
C MET A 174 -2.45 13.37 1.98
N LEU A 175 -3.61 13.53 2.62
CA LEU A 175 -4.91 13.20 2.03
C LEU A 175 -5.25 14.09 0.84
N ALA A 176 -4.82 15.36 0.87
CA ALA A 176 -4.98 16.26 -0.26
C ALA A 176 -3.97 16.02 -1.40
N GLY A 177 -3.01 15.10 -1.23
CA GLY A 177 -1.94 14.84 -2.20
C GLY A 177 -0.92 15.96 -2.35
N ARG A 178 -0.88 16.94 -1.44
CA ARG A 178 0.10 18.05 -1.44
C ARG A 178 1.44 17.62 -0.88
N PHE A 179 1.43 16.66 0.04
CA PHE A 179 2.63 16.11 0.65
C PHE A 179 2.66 14.59 0.51
N GLN A 180 3.76 14.06 -0.02
CA GLN A 180 4.01 12.62 -0.09
C GLN A 180 5.36 12.33 0.57
N PRO A 181 5.39 11.71 1.77
CA PRO A 181 6.62 11.26 2.38
C PRO A 181 7.35 10.25 1.48
N ALA A 182 8.67 10.18 1.61
CA ALA A 182 9.48 9.18 0.94
C ALA A 182 8.99 7.75 1.27
N THR A 183 9.13 6.82 0.33
CA THR A 183 8.72 5.42 0.50
C THR A 183 9.16 4.79 1.82
N PRO A 184 10.44 4.85 2.28
CA PRO A 184 10.82 4.25 3.56
C PRO A 184 10.06 4.86 4.74
N THR A 185 9.72 6.14 4.70
CA THR A 185 8.91 6.80 5.73
C THR A 185 7.45 6.35 5.66
N PHE A 186 6.81 6.48 4.49
CA PHE A 186 5.39 6.17 4.34
C PHE A 186 5.08 4.68 4.58
N LEU A 187 6.01 3.80 4.24
CA LEU A 187 5.86 2.35 4.38
C LEU A 187 6.01 1.88 5.84
N ASN A 188 6.92 2.50 6.61
CA ASN A 188 7.42 1.94 7.88
C ASN A 188 6.90 2.62 9.13
N LEU A 189 6.59 3.93 9.10
CA LEU A 189 6.08 4.60 10.31
C LEU A 189 4.77 3.96 10.78
N GLY A 190 4.42 4.04 12.06
CA GLY A 190 3.30 3.42 12.75
C GLY A 190 3.42 1.90 12.96
N LYS A 191 4.15 1.16 12.11
CA LYS A 191 4.25 -0.30 12.17
C LYS A 191 5.19 -0.75 13.28
N ALA A 192 4.86 -1.87 13.93
CA ALA A 192 5.75 -2.48 14.93
C ALA A 192 6.92 -3.23 14.27
N GLN A 193 6.64 -4.04 13.24
CA GLN A 193 7.64 -4.68 12.41
C GLN A 193 7.95 -3.77 11.23
N ARG A 194 9.07 -3.05 11.29
CA ARG A 194 9.38 -2.01 10.31
C ARG A 194 10.87 -1.96 9.95
N GLY A 195 11.13 -1.47 8.74
CA GLY A 195 12.47 -1.00 8.34
C GLY A 195 12.76 0.40 8.90
N GLU A 196 13.90 0.95 8.51
CA GLU A 196 14.27 2.32 8.85
C GLU A 196 13.42 3.33 8.05
N ALA A 197 13.25 4.54 8.60
CA ALA A 197 12.51 5.62 7.93
C ALA A 197 13.34 6.34 6.84
N VAL A 198 14.65 6.10 6.79
CA VAL A 198 15.63 6.66 5.86
C VAL A 198 16.42 5.53 5.22
N SER A 199 16.63 5.59 3.90
CA SER A 199 17.35 4.56 3.13
C SER A 199 18.51 5.12 2.28
N CYS A 200 18.69 6.44 2.22
CA CYS A 200 19.75 7.04 1.41
C CYS A 200 20.85 7.63 2.29
N PHE A 201 22.09 7.20 2.06
CA PHE A 201 23.24 7.56 2.90
C PHE A 201 24.41 8.02 2.03
N LEU A 202 25.13 9.02 2.51
CA LEU A 202 26.42 9.45 1.95
C LEU A 202 27.49 9.21 3.01
N VAL A 203 28.52 8.43 2.63
CA VAL A 203 29.63 8.08 3.52
C VAL A 203 30.92 8.66 2.93
N ARG A 204 31.67 9.41 3.74
CA ARG A 204 33.01 9.88 3.39
C ARG A 204 34.04 8.83 3.76
N LEU A 205 35.01 8.61 2.89
CA LEU A 205 36.18 7.80 3.14
C LEU A 205 37.41 8.70 3.23
N GLU A 206 38.23 8.47 4.25
CA GLU A 206 39.52 9.11 4.44
C GLU A 206 40.66 8.20 3.95
N ASP A 207 41.82 8.77 3.65
CA ASP A 207 43.00 8.05 3.15
C ASP A 207 43.76 7.33 4.28
N ASN A 208 43.10 6.37 4.92
CA ASN A 208 43.70 5.45 5.89
C ASN A 208 42.93 4.12 5.97
N MET A 209 43.62 3.08 6.45
CA MET A 209 43.11 1.71 6.47
C MET A 209 41.88 1.55 7.36
N GLU A 210 41.84 2.25 8.50
CA GLU A 210 40.71 2.21 9.42
C GLU A 210 39.45 2.78 8.77
N SER A 211 39.58 3.88 8.02
CA SER A 211 38.46 4.49 7.31
C SER A 211 37.96 3.62 6.16
N ILE A 212 38.85 2.95 5.43
CA ILE A 212 38.46 2.01 4.37
C ILE A 212 37.69 0.82 4.97
N ALA A 213 38.20 0.23 6.06
CA ALA A 213 37.54 -0.87 6.75
C ALA A 213 36.16 -0.46 7.30
N ARG A 214 36.04 0.75 7.88
CA ARG A 214 34.75 1.31 8.31
C ARG A 214 33.81 1.57 7.13
N GLY A 215 34.32 2.00 5.99
CA GLY A 215 33.55 2.17 4.76
C GLY A 215 32.87 0.88 4.32
N ILE A 216 33.65 -0.20 4.25
CA ILE A 216 33.13 -1.55 3.91
C ILE A 216 32.10 -2.01 4.94
N ASN A 217 32.40 -1.86 6.23
CA ASN A 217 31.45 -2.23 7.29
C ASN A 217 30.14 -1.44 7.20
N SER A 218 30.23 -0.13 6.95
CA SER A 218 29.07 0.75 6.79
C SER A 218 28.21 0.33 5.61
N ALA A 219 28.82 -0.01 4.47
CA ALA A 219 28.09 -0.51 3.30
C ALA A 219 27.32 -1.81 3.63
N LEU A 220 27.94 -2.75 4.36
CA LEU A 220 27.28 -3.99 4.78
C LEU A 220 26.10 -3.74 5.73
N GLN A 221 26.28 -2.88 6.73
CA GLN A 221 25.23 -2.63 7.74
C GLN A 221 24.06 -1.83 7.18
N LEU A 222 24.34 -0.82 6.34
CA LEU A 222 23.30 0.00 5.71
C LEU A 222 22.53 -0.83 4.67
N SER A 223 23.23 -1.50 3.74
CA SER A 223 22.59 -2.30 2.69
C SER A 223 21.74 -3.45 3.22
N LYS A 224 22.06 -4.03 4.38
CA LYS A 224 21.23 -5.07 5.00
C LYS A 224 19.83 -4.56 5.38
N ARG A 225 19.66 -3.26 5.61
CA ARG A 225 18.42 -2.64 6.11
C ARG A 225 17.66 -1.85 5.04
N GLY A 226 18.09 -1.95 3.78
CA GLY A 226 17.56 -1.20 2.63
C GLY A 226 18.50 -0.09 2.22
#